data_AF-A0A661IPU5-F1
#
_entry.id   AF-A0A661IPU5-F1
#
_cell.length_a   1.000
_cell.length_b   1.000
_cell.length_c   1.000
_cell.angle_alpha   90.00
_cell.angle_beta   90.00
_cell.angle_gamma   90.00
#
_symmetry.space_group_name_H-M   'P 1'
#
loop_
_entity.id
_entity.type
_entity.pdbx_description
1 polymer ?
#
loop_
_entity_poly.entity_id
_entity_poly.type
_entity_poly.pdbx_seq_one_letter_code
_entity_poly.pdbx_strand_id
1 'polypeptide(L)' 'MIRSMTGYGEASRGTPFGKIRVQIRSLNHRFLDLVLRLPPGFMALEPRFREVIKGCIRRGRV' A
#
# COMPACT_ATOMS: atom_id res chain seq x y z
N MET A 1 3.52 12.95 -22.19
CA MET A 1 3.47 11.49 -22.02
C MET A 1 2.54 11.15 -20.86
N ILE A 2 1.32 10.68 -21.13
CA ILE A 2 0.35 10.33 -20.09
C ILE A 2 0.75 8.95 -19.55
N ARG A 3 1.51 8.93 -18.44
CA ARG A 3 1.75 7.69 -17.69
C ARG A 3 0.44 7.29 -17.04
N SER A 4 -0.16 6.19 -17.48
CA SER A 4 -1.29 5.57 -16.79
C SER A 4 -0.92 5.43 -15.31
N MET A 5 -1.72 6.04 -14.43
CA MET A 5 -1.47 6.08 -12.99
C MET A 5 -2.12 4.90 -12.26
N THR A 6 -2.55 3.90 -13.04
CA THR A 6 -3.01 2.61 -12.54
C THR A 6 -1.82 1.66 -12.45
N GLY A 7 -1.60 1.11 -11.28
CA GLY A 7 -0.45 0.25 -11.00
C GLY A 7 -0.83 -0.86 -10.03
N TYR A 8 -0.42 -2.09 -10.33
CA TYR A 8 -0.55 -3.23 -9.44
C TYR A 8 0.85 -3.67 -9.01
N GLY A 9 1.04 -3.87 -7.71
CA GLY A 9 2.25 -4.44 -7.14
C GLY A 9 1.91 -5.49 -6.10
N GLU A 10 2.62 -6.62 -6.14
CA GLU A 10 2.57 -7.62 -5.08
C GLU A 10 3.99 -7.92 -4.61
N ALA A 11 4.17 -8.02 -3.30
CA ALA A 11 5.37 -8.54 -2.68
C ALA A 11 5.00 -9.65 -1.70
N SER A 12 5.78 -10.71 -1.64
CA SER A 12 5.64 -11.72 -0.59
C SER A 12 6.99 -12.11 -0.03
N ARG A 13 7.06 -12.35 1.27
CA ARG A 13 8.28 -12.72 1.98
C ARG A 13 7.96 -13.81 3.00
N GLY A 14 8.76 -14.86 2.98
CA GLY A 14 8.74 -15.88 4.04
C GLY A 14 9.42 -15.35 5.30
N THR A 15 8.79 -15.54 6.44
CA THR A 15 9.36 -15.32 7.77
C THR A 15 9.30 -16.63 8.56
N PRO A 16 10.07 -16.79 9.65
CA PRO A 16 9.98 -17.96 10.52
C PRO A 16 8.59 -18.19 11.12
N PHE A 17 7.74 -17.16 11.14
CA PHE A 17 6.37 -17.19 11.67
C PHE A 17 5.30 -17.40 10.59
N GLY A 18 5.69 -17.51 9.32
CA GLY A 18 4.77 -17.72 8.19
C GLY A 18 5.09 -16.88 6.96
N LYS A 19 4.18 -16.83 5.99
CA LYS A 19 4.34 -16.04 4.76
C LYS A 19 3.58 -14.72 4.87
N ILE A 20 4.29 -13.62 4.69
CA ILE A 20 3.69 -12.28 4.60
C ILE A 20 3.51 -11.97 3.12
N ARG A 21 2.32 -11.49 2.74
CA ARG A 21 2.01 -11.00 1.40
C ARG A 21 1.41 -9.60 1.51
N VAL A 22 1.91 -8.70 0.68
CA VAL A 22 1.44 -7.31 0.56
C VAL A 22 1.04 -7.08 -0.89
N GLN A 23 -0.16 -6.55 -1.09
CA GLN A 23 -0.65 -6.14 -2.41
C GLN A 23 -0.96 -4.65 -2.37
N ILE A 24 -0.57 -3.95 -3.42
CA ILE A 24 -0.74 -2.51 -3.60
C ILE A 24 -1.45 -2.29 -4.94
N ARG A 25 -2.53 -1.51 -4.92
CA ARG A 25 -3.33 -1.20 -6.11
C ARG A 25 -3.51 0.30 -6.20
N SER A 26 -2.77 0.94 -7.09
CA SER A 26 -2.96 2.36 -7.39
C SER A 26 -4.02 2.53 -8.47
N LEU A 27 -4.99 3.40 -8.24
CA LEU A 27 -5.90 3.94 -9.24
C LEU A 27 -5.57 5.41 -9.50
N ASN A 28 -5.88 5.89 -10.71
CA ASN A 28 -5.64 7.28 -11.07
C ASN A 28 -6.58 8.20 -10.28
N HIS A 29 -6.03 8.84 -9.24
CA HIS A 29 -6.75 9.78 -8.40
C HIS A 29 -5.88 11.04 -8.19
N ARG A 30 -6.51 12.21 -8.24
CA ARG A 30 -5.82 13.51 -8.17
C ARG A 30 -5.02 13.70 -6.88
N PHE A 31 -5.55 13.16 -5.78
CA PHE A 31 -4.92 13.19 -4.46
C PHE A 31 -4.50 11.79 -4.03
N LEU A 32 -3.56 11.71 -3.09
CA LEU A 32 -3.23 10.44 -2.44
C LEU A 32 -4.36 10.05 -1.48
N ASP A 33 -5.08 8.99 -1.81
CA ASP A 33 -6.06 8.35 -0.93
C ASP A 33 -5.50 6.98 -0.56
N LEU A 34 -5.37 6.68 0.74
CA LEU A 34 -4.75 5.45 1.23
C LEU A 34 -5.79 4.58 1.94
N VAL A 35 -6.03 3.40 1.38
CA VAL A 35 -6.99 2.39 1.87
C VAL A 35 -6.22 1.16 2.31
N LEU A 36 -5.81 1.15 3.58
CA LEU A 36 -5.09 0.03 4.18
C LEU A 36 -6.06 -1.04 4.67
N ARG A 37 -5.95 -2.26 4.15
CA ARG A 37 -6.63 -3.44 4.69
C ARG A 37 -5.65 -4.27 5.50
N LEU A 38 -5.75 -4.15 6.82
CA LEU A 38 -4.88 -4.84 7.76
C LEU A 38 -5.69 -5.96 8.46
N PRO A 39 -5.07 -7.13 8.71
CA PRO A 39 -5.70 -8.17 9.53
C PRO A 39 -5.95 -7.70 10.97
N PRO A 40 -6.90 -8.33 11.69
CA PRO A 40 -7.09 -8.09 13.12
C PRO A 40 -5.76 -8.24 13.88
N GLY A 41 -5.49 -7.32 14.80
CA GLY A 41 -4.23 -7.26 15.57
C GLY A 41 -3.12 -6.39 14.95
N PHE A 42 -3.23 -5.99 13.69
CA PHE A 42 -2.24 -5.12 13.02
C PHE A 42 -2.70 -3.66 12.86
N MET A 43 -3.90 -3.31 13.32
CA MET A 43 -4.45 -1.95 13.19
C MET A 43 -3.59 -0.89 13.89
N ALA A 44 -2.91 -1.23 14.98
CA ALA A 44 -1.99 -0.32 15.66
C ALA A 44 -0.80 0.12 14.78
N LEU A 45 -0.47 -0.65 13.73
CA LEU A 45 0.59 -0.32 12.78
C LEU A 45 0.10 0.52 11.59
N GLU A 46 -1.22 0.70 11.43
CA GLU A 46 -1.81 1.51 10.36
C GLU A 46 -1.15 2.89 10.21
N PRO A 47 -1.04 3.73 11.25
CA PRO A 47 -0.46 5.06 11.10
C PRO A 47 0.98 5.01 10.57
N ARG A 48 1.74 4.02 11.03
CA ARG A 48 3.14 3.83 10.64
C ARG A 48 3.28 3.41 9.18
N PHE A 49 2.42 2.51 8.70
CA PHE A 49 2.36 2.17 7.28
C PHE A 49 1.96 3.36 6.43
N ARG A 50 1.01 4.16 6.92
CA ARG A 50 0.52 5.35 6.21
C ARG A 50 1.60 6.39 6.01
N GLU A 51 2.42 6.65 7.02
CA GLU A 51 3.57 7.57 6.92
C GLU A 51 4.58 7.08 5.88
N VAL A 52 4.96 5.80 5.93
CA VAL A 52 5.90 5.21 4.97
C VAL A 52 5.38 5.33 3.54
N ILE A 53 4.10 4.99 3.30
CA ILE A 53 3.52 5.03 1.95
C ILE A 53 3.38 6.48 1.45
N LYS A 54 3.02 7.43 2.33
CA LYS A 54 3.00 8.86 1.99
C LYS A 54 4.38 9.39 1.57
N GLY A 55 5.46 8.84 2.14
CA GLY A 55 6.83 9.15 1.72
C GLY A 55 7.18 8.64 0.32
N CYS A 56 6.57 7.53 -0.11
CA CYS A 56 6.88 6.89 -1.39
C CYS A 56 5.94 7.30 -2.54
N ILE A 57 4.66 7.56 -2.25
CA ILE A 57 3.61 7.80 -3.26
C ILE A 57 3.01 9.18 -3.04
N ARG A 58 2.95 9.99 -4.11
CA ARG A 58 2.48 11.39 -4.04
C ARG A 58 1.04 11.60 -4.50
N ARG A 59 0.49 10.68 -5.29
CA ARG A 59 -0.84 10.78 -5.90
C ARG A 59 -1.36 9.40 -6.29
N GLY A 60 -2.68 9.25 -6.32
CA GLY A 60 -3.34 7.98 -6.63
C GLY A 60 -4.12 7.45 -5.43
N ARG A 61 -5.12 6.62 -5.70
CA ARG A 61 -5.85 5.89 -4.66
C ARG A 61 -5.20 4.53 -4.50
N VAL A 62 -4.62 4.25 -3.34
CA VAL A 62 -3.72 3.12 -3.08
C VAL A 62 -4.24 2.26 -1.93
#